data_AF-A0A8K0IPD8-F1
#
_entry.id   AF-A0A8K0IPD8-F1
#
_cell.length_a   1.000
_cell.length_b   1.000
_cell.length_c   1.000
_cell.angle_alpha   90.00
_cell.angle_beta   90.00
_cell.angle_gamma   90.00
#
_symmetry.space_group_name_H-M   'P 1'
#
loop_
_entity.id
_entity.type
_entity.pdbx_description
1 polymer ?
#
loop_
_entity_poly.entity_id
_entity_poly.type
_entity_poly.pdbx_seq_one_letter_code
_entity_poly.pdbx_strand_id
1 'polypeptide(L)'
;MGFSRKQLASKFLPEKNSNIKETSWYSNYSSRLGISTARSDSIKHGNYSGKTYADFSIFKGKAALSVSPVLPTFSRLDSGNSKVDRRGVVMLKFMPAIGQRKYDPEKKQLFALSATEIGCLISLGPAESCEFFHDPSMKSSLEGQVKKTLSVSPLINGEGYFFNLN
;
A
#
# COMPACT_ATOMS: atom_id res chain seq x y z
N MET A 1 30.31 52.74 44.51
CA MET A 1 30.41 52.27 45.91
C MET A 1 29.62 50.98 46.00
N GLY A 2 30.08 49.80 46.42
CA GLY A 2 31.32 49.29 46.98
C GLY A 2 31.08 47.78 47.23
N PHE A 3 32.08 46.94 46.98
CA PHE A 3 32.07 45.48 47.03
C PHE A 3 31.95 44.89 48.45
N SER A 4 31.51 43.62 48.58
CA SER A 4 32.25 42.49 49.22
C SER A 4 31.34 41.26 49.43
N ARG A 5 31.46 40.17 48.65
CA ARG A 5 32.32 38.96 48.82
C ARG A 5 32.19 38.22 50.16
N LYS A 6 31.62 37.01 50.10
CA LYS A 6 32.27 35.81 50.68
C LYS A 6 32.26 34.66 49.67
N GLN A 7 33.49 34.30 49.31
CA GLN A 7 33.91 33.11 48.59
C GLN A 7 33.90 31.93 49.57
N LEU A 8 33.44 30.76 49.13
CA LEU A 8 34.11 29.51 49.46
C LEU A 8 33.99 28.60 48.24
N ALA A 9 35.14 28.41 47.61
CA ALA A 9 35.34 27.52 46.48
C ALA A 9 35.71 26.14 47.01
N SER A 10 35.13 25.10 46.41
CA SER A 10 35.86 23.87 46.16
C SER A 10 35.49 23.40 44.75
N LYS A 11 36.46 23.55 43.86
CA LYS A 11 36.51 23.04 42.50
C LYS A 11 36.56 21.52 42.54
N PHE A 12 35.73 20.85 41.76
CA PHE A 12 36.08 19.60 41.08
C PHE A 12 35.30 19.53 39.76
N LEU A 13 36.03 19.60 38.66
CA LEU A 13 35.67 19.19 37.30
C LEU A 13 36.91 18.50 36.72
N PRO A 14 36.84 17.70 35.64
CA PRO A 14 35.69 17.04 35.01
C PRO A 14 35.94 15.54 34.76
N GLU A 15 34.89 14.75 34.57
CA GLU A 15 35.01 13.59 33.66
C GLU A 15 33.89 13.65 32.62
N LYS A 16 34.33 13.63 31.37
CA LYS A 16 33.58 13.90 30.15
C LYS A 16 33.06 12.57 29.63
N ASN A 17 31.75 12.34 29.72
CA ASN A 17 31.09 11.33 28.89
C ASN A 17 29.93 11.99 28.13
N SER A 18 30.23 12.35 26.89
CA SER A 18 29.27 12.74 25.89
C SER A 18 28.50 11.52 25.39
N ASN A 19 27.19 11.51 25.55
CA ASN A 19 26.31 10.95 24.52
C ASN A 19 24.89 11.53 24.67
N ILE A 20 24.63 12.53 23.85
CA ILE A 20 23.29 13.07 23.59
C ILE A 20 22.55 12.02 22.75
N LYS A 21 21.48 11.45 23.29
CA LYS A 21 20.36 10.92 22.49
C LYS A 21 19.06 11.24 23.19
N GLU A 22 18.63 12.47 22.96
CA GLU A 22 17.24 12.87 23.02
C GLU A 22 16.57 12.27 21.76
N THR A 23 15.75 11.23 21.90
CA THR A 23 14.87 10.76 20.83
C THR A 23 13.53 10.36 21.42
N SER A 24 12.62 11.32 21.34
CA SER A 24 11.22 11.21 20.95
C SER A 24 10.48 9.91 21.26
N TRP A 25 9.45 10.07 22.08
CA TRP A 25 8.38 9.15 22.36
C TRP A 25 7.47 8.94 21.14
N TYR A 26 7.95 8.22 20.14
CA TYR A 26 7.08 7.59 19.15
C TYR A 26 6.92 6.13 19.53
N SER A 27 5.83 5.87 20.25
CA SER A 27 5.26 4.54 20.44
C SER A 27 5.14 3.83 19.10
N ASN A 28 5.91 2.76 18.94
CA ASN A 28 5.74 1.79 17.87
C ASN A 28 4.36 1.15 18.00
N TYR A 29 3.36 1.68 17.31
CA TYR A 29 2.15 0.93 16.97
C TYR A 29 2.50 -0.05 15.86
N SER A 30 3.34 -1.05 16.16
CA SER A 30 3.36 -2.27 15.38
C SER A 30 2.04 -2.99 15.68
N SER A 31 1.05 -2.81 14.81
CA SER A 31 -0.14 -3.64 14.82
C SER A 31 0.32 -5.10 14.69
N ARG A 32 0.13 -5.89 15.76
CA ARG A 32 0.29 -7.35 15.73
C ARG A 32 -0.87 -8.04 15.00
N LEU A 33 -1.36 -7.42 13.94
CA LEU A 33 -2.30 -8.00 12.99
C LEU A 33 -1.57 -8.06 11.65
N GLY A 34 -0.59 -8.96 11.58
CA GLY A 34 -0.14 -9.44 10.29
C GLY A 34 -1.35 -10.07 9.62
N ILE A 35 -1.91 -9.39 8.62
CA ILE A 35 -2.83 -10.00 7.68
C ILE A 35 -1.98 -10.95 6.82
N SER A 36 -1.58 -12.08 7.40
CA SER A 36 -0.87 -13.14 6.71
C SER A 36 -1.89 -13.94 5.94
N THR A 37 -2.09 -13.62 4.66
CA THR A 37 -2.89 -14.43 3.73
C THR A 37 -2.13 -15.65 3.20
N ALA A 38 -0.85 -15.80 3.56
CA ALA A 38 -0.08 -16.99 3.30
C ALA A 38 0.06 -17.79 4.60
N ARG A 39 -0.59 -18.95 4.69
CA ARG A 39 0.02 -20.05 5.42
C ARG A 39 1.20 -20.50 4.56
N SER A 40 2.41 -20.31 5.05
CA SER A 40 3.56 -21.07 4.55
C SER A 40 3.28 -22.52 4.93
N ASP A 41 2.62 -23.27 4.05
CA ASP A 41 2.57 -24.71 4.17
C ASP A 41 3.99 -25.22 3.93
N SER A 42 4.74 -25.34 5.02
CA SER A 42 6.02 -26.02 5.07
C SER A 42 5.82 -27.46 4.58
N ILE A 43 6.55 -27.78 3.52
CA ILE A 43 6.50 -28.99 2.71
C ILE A 43 6.55 -30.27 3.55
N LYS A 44 5.52 -31.12 3.42
CA LYS A 44 5.65 -32.57 3.52
C LYS A 44 5.11 -33.20 2.23
N HIS A 45 5.99 -33.88 1.50
CA HIS A 45 5.71 -34.69 0.30
C HIS A 45 5.01 -33.99 -0.89
N GLY A 46 5.82 -33.29 -1.69
CA GLY A 46 5.77 -33.39 -3.16
C GLY A 46 4.56 -32.84 -3.93
N ASN A 47 3.49 -32.39 -3.28
CA ASN A 47 2.33 -31.82 -3.98
C ASN A 47 1.70 -30.68 -3.16
N TYR A 48 1.99 -29.44 -3.53
CA TYR A 48 1.22 -28.27 -3.15
C TYR A 48 1.11 -27.31 -4.35
N SER A 49 -0.11 -26.92 -4.69
CA SER A 49 -0.42 -25.49 -4.71
C SER A 49 -1.93 -25.29 -4.56
N GLY A 50 -2.43 -25.46 -3.33
CA GLY A 50 -3.73 -24.89 -2.98
C GLY A 50 -3.61 -23.38 -3.08
N LYS A 51 -3.90 -22.80 -4.24
CA LYS A 51 -3.93 -21.34 -4.41
C LYS A 51 -5.09 -20.81 -3.57
N THR A 52 -4.79 -20.13 -2.48
CA THR A 52 -5.79 -19.44 -1.68
C THR A 52 -5.95 -18.02 -2.22
N TYR A 53 -7.19 -17.66 -2.58
CA TYR A 53 -7.56 -16.31 -2.98
C TYR A 53 -8.36 -15.68 -1.85
N ALA A 54 -8.00 -14.47 -1.45
CA ALA A 54 -8.65 -13.72 -0.38
C ALA A 54 -8.99 -12.32 -0.89
N ASP A 55 -9.96 -12.27 -1.81
CA ASP A 55 -10.44 -11.03 -2.39
C ASP A 55 -11.24 -10.24 -1.34
N PHE A 56 -11.01 -8.93 -1.26
CA PHE A 56 -11.81 -8.02 -0.44
C PHE A 56 -12.80 -7.27 -1.33
N SER A 57 -14.08 -7.24 -0.95
CA SER A 57 -15.12 -6.61 -1.78
C SER A 57 -15.95 -5.60 -0.99
N ILE A 58 -16.20 -4.45 -1.61
CA ILE A 58 -17.06 -3.37 -1.11
C ILE A 58 -18.28 -3.30 -2.02
N PHE A 59 -19.48 -3.37 -1.44
CA PHE A 59 -20.75 -3.30 -2.16
C PHE A 59 -21.49 -2.01 -1.80
N LYS A 60 -21.78 -1.16 -2.79
CA LYS A 60 -22.52 0.10 -2.63
C LYS A 60 -23.71 0.16 -3.59
N GLY A 61 -24.53 1.20 -3.49
CA GLY A 61 -25.81 1.28 -4.21
C GLY A 61 -25.71 1.24 -5.73
N LYS A 62 -24.64 1.82 -6.30
CA LYS A 62 -24.45 1.93 -7.77
C LYS A 62 -23.36 1.03 -8.35
N ALA A 63 -22.46 0.52 -7.51
CA ALA A 63 -21.35 -0.30 -7.95
C ALA A 63 -20.81 -1.17 -6.80
N ALA A 64 -20.06 -2.20 -7.19
CA ALA A 64 -19.21 -2.98 -6.31
C ALA A 64 -17.75 -2.83 -6.74
N LEU A 65 -16.85 -2.85 -5.77
CA LEU A 65 -15.41 -2.87 -5.97
C LEU A 65 -14.84 -4.13 -5.32
N SER A 66 -14.14 -4.95 -6.10
CA SER A 66 -13.36 -6.09 -5.61
C SER A 66 -11.88 -5.80 -5.76
N VAL A 67 -11.10 -6.11 -4.72
CA VAL A 67 -9.66 -5.87 -4.59
C VAL A 67 -8.99 -7.21 -4.38
N SER A 68 -8.05 -7.58 -5.25
CA SER A 68 -7.40 -8.89 -5.23
C SER A 68 -5.91 -8.79 -5.51
N PRO A 69 -5.04 -9.50 -4.77
CA PRO A 69 -3.62 -9.55 -5.08
C PRO A 69 -3.35 -10.44 -6.31
N VAL A 70 -2.48 -9.97 -7.20
CA VAL A 70 -1.95 -10.73 -8.33
C VAL A 70 -0.47 -10.97 -8.10
N LEU A 71 -0.10 -12.24 -7.94
CA LEU A 71 1.26 -12.63 -7.59
C LEU A 71 2.29 -12.26 -8.68
N PRO A 72 3.55 -11.98 -8.28
CA PRO A 72 4.66 -11.88 -9.23
C PRO A 72 4.92 -13.23 -9.92
N THR A 73 5.59 -13.18 -11.07
CA THR A 73 6.07 -14.37 -11.78
C THR A 73 7.59 -14.43 -11.75
N PHE A 74 8.11 -15.65 -11.82
CA PHE A 74 9.54 -15.92 -11.71
C PHE A 74 9.99 -16.93 -12.77
N SER A 75 11.20 -16.72 -13.30
CA SER A 75 11.92 -17.68 -14.13
C SER A 75 13.09 -18.25 -13.35
N ARG A 76 13.44 -19.52 -13.61
CA ARG A 76 14.66 -20.13 -13.07
C ARG A 76 15.83 -19.82 -13.98
N LEU A 77 16.96 -19.45 -13.39
CA LEU A 77 18.24 -19.28 -14.06
C LEU A 77 19.02 -20.59 -14.03
N ASP A 78 19.98 -20.75 -14.95
CA ASP A 78 20.86 -21.92 -15.02
C ASP A 78 21.69 -22.12 -13.75
N SER A 79 21.93 -21.04 -13.00
CA SER A 79 22.59 -21.06 -11.68
C SER A 79 21.73 -21.65 -10.56
N GLY A 80 20.48 -22.03 -10.83
CA GLY A 80 19.50 -22.48 -9.84
C GLY A 80 18.77 -21.36 -9.10
N ASN A 81 19.20 -20.10 -9.26
CA ASN A 81 18.52 -18.94 -8.69
C ASN A 81 17.23 -18.60 -9.45
N SER A 82 16.31 -17.89 -8.80
CA SER A 82 15.07 -17.40 -9.44
C SER A 82 15.16 -15.90 -9.70
N LYS A 83 14.70 -15.48 -10.88
CA LYS A 83 14.60 -14.08 -11.30
C LYS A 83 13.13 -13.68 -11.38
N VAL A 84 12.81 -12.45 -10.96
CA VAL A 84 11.47 -11.89 -11.15
C VAL A 84 11.29 -11.49 -12.62
N ASP A 85 10.29 -12.05 -13.29
CA ASP A 85 9.94 -11.67 -14.67
C ASP A 85 8.90 -10.56 -14.70
N ARG A 86 7.86 -10.69 -13.85
CA ARG A 86 6.79 -9.71 -13.72
C ARG A 86 6.53 -9.44 -12.25
N ARG A 87 6.49 -8.16 -11.87
CA ARG A 87 6.11 -7.75 -10.53
C ARG A 87 4.63 -8.06 -10.26
N GLY A 88 4.32 -8.32 -9.00
CA GLY A 88 2.93 -8.42 -8.54
C GLY A 88 2.21 -7.08 -8.61
N VAL A 89 0.88 -7.13 -8.66
CA VAL A 89 0.00 -5.97 -8.67
C VAL A 89 -1.20 -6.23 -7.77
N VAL A 90 -1.94 -5.19 -7.41
CA VAL A 90 -3.28 -5.31 -6.84
C VAL A 90 -4.28 -5.03 -7.94
N MET A 91 -5.16 -5.98 -8.23
CA MET A 91 -6.20 -5.81 -9.23
C MET A 91 -7.47 -5.26 -8.60
N LEU A 92 -7.92 -4.12 -9.11
CA LEU A 92 -9.22 -3.52 -8.81
C LEU A 92 -10.22 -3.91 -9.89
N LYS A 93 -11.39 -4.37 -9.47
CA LYS A 93 -12.50 -4.77 -10.34
C LYS A 93 -13.77 -4.01 -9.94
N PHE A 94 -14.20 -3.08 -10.79
CA PHE A 94 -15.42 -2.30 -10.63
C PHE A 94 -16.56 -2.98 -11.39
N MET A 95 -17.71 -3.17 -10.75
CA MET A 95 -18.89 -3.81 -11.34
C MET A 95 -20.12 -2.93 -11.13
N PRO A 96 -20.85 -2.51 -12.17
CA PRO A 96 -22.03 -1.67 -12.03
C PRO A 96 -23.18 -2.45 -11.39
N ALA A 97 -24.03 -1.77 -10.61
CA ALA A 97 -25.25 -2.35 -10.08
C ALA A 97 -26.30 -2.53 -11.18
N ILE A 98 -26.99 -3.66 -11.16
CA ILE A 98 -28.12 -4.01 -12.07
C ILE A 98 -29.42 -4.23 -11.29
N GLY A 99 -29.40 -3.97 -10.00
CA GLY A 99 -30.55 -4.10 -9.10
C GLY A 99 -30.11 -4.01 -7.65
N GLN A 100 -31.07 -4.08 -6.73
CA GLN A 100 -30.76 -4.05 -5.30
C GLN A 100 -29.84 -5.22 -4.93
N ARG A 101 -28.60 -4.90 -4.52
CA ARG A 101 -27.55 -5.86 -4.14
C ARG A 101 -27.20 -6.86 -5.27
N LYS A 102 -27.40 -6.48 -6.54
CA LYS A 102 -27.01 -7.26 -7.71
C LYS A 102 -26.07 -6.42 -8.57
N TYR A 103 -24.97 -7.02 -9.02
CA TYR A 103 -23.92 -6.36 -9.78
C TYR A 103 -23.57 -7.20 -11.01
N ASP A 104 -23.26 -6.55 -12.12
CA ASP A 104 -22.98 -7.21 -13.39
C ASP A 104 -21.48 -7.50 -13.55
N PRO A 105 -21.02 -8.76 -13.44
CA PRO A 105 -19.62 -9.11 -13.60
C PRO A 105 -19.15 -9.06 -15.06
N GLU A 106 -20.05 -9.07 -16.04
CA GLU A 106 -19.71 -9.00 -17.46
C GLU A 106 -19.34 -7.57 -17.87
N LYS A 107 -20.01 -6.58 -17.30
CA LYS A 107 -19.69 -5.15 -17.48
C LYS A 107 -18.61 -4.64 -16.53
N LYS A 108 -17.74 -5.54 -16.04
CA LYS A 108 -16.66 -5.16 -15.13
C LYS A 108 -15.60 -4.30 -15.83
N GLN A 109 -15.07 -3.32 -15.11
CA GLN A 109 -13.86 -2.61 -15.50
C GLN A 109 -12.70 -2.97 -14.57
N LEU A 110 -11.52 -3.13 -15.15
CA LEU A 110 -10.30 -3.54 -14.46
C LEU A 110 -9.27 -2.41 -14.46
N PHE A 111 -8.61 -2.24 -13.31
CA PHE A 111 -7.47 -1.34 -13.12
C PHE A 111 -6.46 -2.02 -12.20
N ALA A 112 -5.19 -2.12 -12.62
CA ALA A 112 -4.15 -2.77 -11.83
C ALA A 112 -3.31 -1.70 -11.14
N LEU A 113 -3.06 -1.82 -9.83
CA LEU A 113 -2.13 -0.96 -9.12
C LEU A 113 -0.80 -1.68 -8.92
N SER A 114 0.26 -1.08 -9.43
CA SER A 114 1.62 -1.47 -9.12
C SER A 114 1.95 -1.24 -7.65
N ALA A 115 3.05 -1.83 -7.18
CA ALA A 115 3.53 -1.61 -5.81
C ALA A 115 3.77 -0.11 -5.49
N THR A 116 4.23 0.66 -6.48
CA THR A 116 4.45 2.10 -6.33
C THR A 116 3.13 2.85 -6.17
N GLU A 117 2.13 2.55 -7.00
CA GLU A 117 0.81 3.20 -6.92
C GLU A 117 0.06 2.84 -5.64
N ILE A 118 0.20 1.59 -5.17
CA ILE A 118 -0.27 1.20 -3.83
C ILE A 118 0.45 2.01 -2.75
N GLY A 119 1.76 2.21 -2.87
CA GLY A 119 2.54 3.07 -1.97
C GLY A 119 1.98 4.50 -1.90
N CYS A 120 1.65 5.09 -3.05
CA CYS A 120 0.99 6.40 -3.10
C CYS A 120 -0.39 6.36 -2.41
N LEU A 121 -1.21 5.34 -2.71
CA LEU A 121 -2.56 5.22 -2.18
C LEU A 121 -2.60 5.10 -0.65
N ILE A 122 -1.74 4.27 -0.07
CA ILE A 122 -1.71 4.06 1.39
C ILE A 122 -1.06 5.23 2.15
N SER A 123 -0.36 6.11 1.44
CA SER A 123 0.31 7.28 2.03
C SER A 123 -0.54 8.55 1.96
N LEU A 124 -1.78 8.47 1.42
CA LEU A 124 -2.67 9.62 1.32
C LEU A 124 -2.97 10.22 2.70
N GLY A 125 -2.76 11.53 2.82
CA GLY A 125 -3.27 12.32 3.93
C GLY A 125 -4.79 12.52 3.85
N PRO A 126 -5.47 12.88 4.96
CA PRO A 126 -6.94 12.91 5.06
C PRO A 126 -7.68 13.81 4.05
N ALA A 127 -7.00 14.83 3.51
CA ALA A 127 -7.56 15.77 2.53
C ALA A 127 -6.90 15.65 1.15
N GLU A 128 -5.98 14.70 0.97
CA GLU A 128 -5.24 14.52 -0.27
C GLU A 128 -6.00 13.64 -1.27
N SER A 129 -5.67 13.79 -2.53
CA SER A 129 -6.17 12.96 -3.62
C SER A 129 -5.02 12.46 -4.47
N CYS A 130 -5.20 11.33 -5.14
CA CYS A 130 -4.25 10.85 -6.15
C CYS A 130 -4.98 10.38 -7.40
N GLU A 131 -4.28 10.44 -8.54
CA GLU A 131 -4.77 9.92 -9.81
C GLU A 131 -3.71 9.03 -10.47
N PHE A 132 -4.18 7.97 -11.12
CA PHE A 132 -3.35 7.01 -11.83
C PHE A 132 -3.84 6.86 -13.26
N PHE A 133 -2.91 6.93 -14.22
CA PHE A 133 -3.21 6.92 -15.65
C PHE A 133 -2.58 5.69 -16.31
N HIS A 134 -3.42 4.85 -16.91
CA HIS A 134 -2.99 3.64 -17.60
C HIS A 134 -3.39 3.71 -19.07
N ASP A 135 -2.42 3.47 -19.95
CA ASP A 135 -2.67 3.15 -21.35
C ASP A 135 -2.36 1.66 -21.55
N PRO A 136 -3.38 0.79 -21.69
CA PRO A 136 -3.17 -0.65 -21.86
C PRO A 136 -2.40 -1.00 -23.14
N SER A 137 -2.40 -0.09 -24.12
CA SER A 137 -1.79 -0.23 -25.43
C SER A 137 -0.46 0.52 -25.53
N MET A 138 0.07 1.04 -24.41
CA MET A 138 1.34 1.75 -24.40
C MET A 138 2.45 0.88 -25.02
N LYS A 139 3.29 1.47 -25.87
CA LYS A 139 4.35 0.78 -26.63
C LYS A 139 3.83 -0.18 -27.70
N SER A 140 2.57 -0.04 -28.13
CA SER A 140 2.01 -0.71 -29.29
C SER A 140 1.56 0.31 -30.34
N SER A 141 1.13 -0.17 -31.51
CA SER A 141 0.56 0.69 -32.56
C SER A 141 -0.77 1.37 -32.16
N LEU A 142 -1.40 0.91 -31.08
CA LEU A 142 -2.67 1.44 -30.57
C LEU A 142 -2.49 2.36 -29.34
N GLU A 143 -1.25 2.77 -29.07
CA GLU A 143 -0.95 3.72 -27.99
C GLU A 143 -1.77 5.01 -28.14
N GLY A 144 -2.25 5.53 -27.03
CA GLY A 144 -3.05 6.74 -26.91
C GLY A 144 -4.54 6.56 -27.19
N GLN A 145 -4.96 5.44 -27.78
CA GLN A 145 -6.37 5.22 -28.16
C GLN A 145 -7.26 4.85 -26.97
N VAL A 146 -6.73 4.13 -25.99
CA VAL A 146 -7.46 3.73 -24.78
C VAL A 146 -6.69 4.22 -23.57
N LYS A 147 -7.35 5.05 -22.77
CA LYS A 147 -6.80 5.56 -21.51
C LYS A 147 -7.77 5.28 -20.40
N LYS A 148 -7.24 4.78 -19.28
CA LYS A 148 -7.98 4.58 -18.05
C LYS A 148 -7.42 5.51 -17.00
N THR A 149 -8.31 6.21 -16.30
CA THR A 149 -7.93 7.08 -15.18
C THR A 149 -8.64 6.59 -13.93
N LEU A 150 -7.87 6.22 -12.92
CA LEU A 150 -8.39 5.98 -11.58
C LEU A 150 -8.09 7.21 -10.72
N SER A 151 -9.13 7.89 -10.25
CA SER A 151 -9.02 8.96 -9.26
C SER A 151 -9.52 8.51 -7.89
N VAL A 152 -8.78 8.89 -6.85
CA VAL A 152 -9.12 8.64 -5.45
C VAL A 152 -9.13 9.98 -4.74
N SER A 153 -10.29 10.39 -4.23
CA SER A 153 -10.50 11.70 -3.63
C SER A 153 -11.33 11.62 -2.35
N PRO A 154 -11.13 12.53 -1.40
CA PRO A 154 -11.90 12.55 -0.16
C PRO A 154 -13.37 12.86 -0.45
N LEU A 155 -14.27 12.25 0.32
CA LEU A 155 -15.69 12.58 0.32
C LEU A 155 -15.89 13.99 0.91
N ILE A 156 -16.97 14.67 0.49
CA ILE A 156 -17.29 16.04 0.93
C ILE A 156 -17.43 16.15 2.46
N ASN A 157 -17.91 15.08 3.11
CA ASN A 157 -18.05 15.01 4.56
C ASN A 157 -16.74 14.65 5.30
N GLY A 158 -15.66 14.34 4.59
CA GLY A 158 -14.37 13.95 5.19
C GLY A 158 -14.33 12.56 5.82
N GLU A 159 -15.38 11.75 5.66
CA GLU A 159 -15.49 10.44 6.36
C GLU A 159 -14.95 9.25 5.54
N GLY A 160 -14.31 9.52 4.40
CA GLY A 160 -13.73 8.47 3.57
C GLY A 160 -13.33 8.97 2.19
N TYR A 161 -13.08 8.03 1.29
CA TYR A 161 -12.64 8.30 -0.08
C TYR A 161 -13.62 7.72 -1.11
N PHE A 162 -13.71 8.39 -2.25
CA PHE A 162 -14.37 7.91 -3.44
C PHE A 162 -13.33 7.43 -4.46
N PHE A 163 -13.56 6.25 -5.02
CA PHE A 163 -12.75 5.69 -6.10
C PHE A 163 -13.56 5.80 -7.39
N ASN A 164 -13.00 6.48 -8.39
CA ASN A 164 -13.65 6.69 -9.67
C ASN A 164 -12.77 6.17 -10.81
N LEU A 165 -13.32 5.30 -11.65
CA LEU A 165 -12.63 4.76 -12.82
C LEU A 165 -13.33 5.27 -14.08
N ASN A 166 -12.58 6.04 -14.89
CA ASN A 166 -13.00 6.56 -16.19
C ASN A 166 -12.21 5.89 -17.32
#